data_AF-A0A819AK77-F1
#
_entry.id   AF-A0A819AK77-F1
#
_cell.length_a   1.000
_cell.length_b   1.000
_cell.length_c   1.000
_cell.angle_alpha   90.00
_cell.angle_beta   90.00
_cell.angle_gamma   90.00
#
_symmetry.space_group_name_H-M   'P 1'
#
loop_
_entity.id
_entity.type
_entity.pdbx_description
1 polymer ?
#
loop_
_entity_poly.entity_id
_entity_poly.type
_entity_poly.pdbx_seq_one_letter_code
_entity_poly.pdbx_strand_id
1 'polypeptide(L)'
;MLSQVVPWQRITSRCFNSSRIVLLRNGSSSSSGGGEQQFDLVVIGSGPGGYVAAIKAAQLGLKTACVEKNATYGGTCLNVGCIPSKAMLHNSHLFH
;
A
#
# COMPACT_ATOMS: atom_id res chain seq x y z
N MET A 1 12.52 -22.99 -0.02
CA MET A 1 12.24 -22.15 -1.22
C MET A 1 10.89 -21.43 -1.19
N LEU A 2 10.12 -21.43 -0.10
CA LEU A 2 8.90 -20.59 0.06
C LEU A 2 8.80 -20.03 1.50
N SER A 3 9.75 -19.20 1.92
CA SER A 3 9.75 -18.61 3.28
C SER A 3 9.91 -17.09 3.28
N GLN A 4 9.58 -16.41 2.19
CA GLN A 4 9.51 -14.95 2.15
C GLN A 4 8.22 -14.46 1.51
N VAL A 5 7.10 -14.89 2.09
CA VAL A 5 5.95 -13.99 2.15
C VAL A 5 6.38 -12.90 3.12
N VAL A 6 6.75 -11.73 2.59
CA VAL A 6 7.06 -10.55 3.40
C VAL A 6 6.00 -10.42 4.49
N PRO A 7 6.38 -10.49 5.79
CA PRO A 7 5.40 -10.43 6.86
C PRO A 7 4.67 -9.09 6.73
N TRP A 8 3.37 -9.14 6.44
CA TRP A 8 2.45 -8.00 6.33
C TRP A 8 2.46 -7.07 7.56
N GLN A 9 3.19 -7.44 8.63
CA GLN A 9 3.21 -6.78 9.92
C GLN A 9 4.31 -5.73 10.11
N ARG A 10 5.11 -5.39 9.08
CA ARG A 10 6.11 -4.30 9.21
C ARG A 10 5.90 -3.13 8.25
N ILE A 11 4.63 -2.83 7.96
CA ILE A 11 4.21 -1.54 7.43
C ILE A 11 4.23 -0.55 8.61
N THR A 12 5.37 0.10 8.85
CA THR A 12 5.40 1.19 9.83
C THR A 12 4.75 2.40 9.18
N SER A 13 3.45 2.60 9.41
CA SER A 13 2.74 3.84 9.09
C SER A 13 3.22 4.96 10.02
N ARG A 14 4.43 5.47 9.80
CA ARG A 14 4.88 6.70 10.45
C ARG A 14 4.25 7.87 9.69
N CYS A 15 3.18 8.39 10.27
CA CYS A 15 2.46 9.56 9.81
C CYS A 15 3.37 10.79 9.99
N PHE A 16 4.23 11.08 9.02
CA PHE A 16 5.02 12.31 9.04
C PHE A 16 4.19 13.42 8.37
N ASN A 17 3.47 14.14 9.22
CA ASN A 17 2.80 15.43 8.97
C ASN A 17 1.90 15.50 7.71
N SER A 18 0.60 15.29 7.91
CA SER A 18 -0.52 15.57 7.00
C SER A 18 -0.68 14.75 5.70
N SER A 19 0.33 14.02 5.23
CA SER A 19 0.20 13.08 4.09
C SER A 19 0.31 11.63 4.57
N ARG A 20 -0.72 10.80 4.31
CA ARG A 20 -0.72 9.37 4.69
C ARG A 20 0.24 8.61 3.77
N ILE A 21 1.49 8.51 4.21
CA ILE A 21 2.55 7.80 3.50
C ILE A 21 2.74 6.43 4.14
N VAL A 22 2.65 5.39 3.32
CA VAL A 22 2.99 4.02 3.69
C VAL A 22 4.42 3.74 3.25
N LEU A 23 5.28 3.42 4.21
CA LEU A 23 6.66 3.03 3.96
C LEU A 23 6.76 1.51 3.92
N LEU A 24 7.12 0.97 2.75
CA LEU A 24 7.40 -0.45 2.58
C LEU A 24 8.93 -0.63 2.67
N ARG A 25 9.42 -1.06 3.84
CA ARG A 25 10.85 -1.33 4.10
C ARG A 25 11.06 -2.79 4.49
N ASN A 26 11.93 -3.48 3.76
CA ASN A 26 12.39 -4.85 4.05
C ASN A 26 13.64 -4.80 4.97
N GLY A 27 13.47 -4.44 6.25
CA GLY A 27 14.48 -4.67 7.31
C GLY A 27 15.62 -3.62 7.49
N SER A 28 15.99 -3.43 8.77
CA SER A 28 17.10 -2.64 9.38
C SER A 28 17.08 -1.10 9.29
N SER A 29 16.39 -0.51 10.29
CA SER A 29 16.79 0.62 11.15
C SER A 29 17.86 1.59 10.60
N SER A 30 17.55 2.88 10.41
CA SER A 30 17.77 3.83 11.49
C SER A 30 16.71 4.93 11.51
N SER A 31 16.05 5.03 12.65
CA SER A 31 15.27 6.16 13.14
C SER A 31 16.22 7.23 13.68
N SER A 32 16.06 8.50 13.30
CA SER A 32 16.13 9.70 14.18
C SER A 32 16.44 10.97 13.39
N GLY A 33 15.67 12.04 13.62
CA GLY A 33 15.99 13.41 13.22
C GLY A 33 15.55 13.79 11.80
N GLY A 34 15.22 15.07 11.60
CA GLY A 34 14.75 15.62 10.33
C GLY A 34 15.83 15.66 9.25
N GLY A 35 16.16 14.50 8.69
CA GLY A 35 16.97 14.34 7.48
C GLY A 35 16.12 13.82 6.33
N GLU A 36 16.38 14.30 5.13
CA GLU A 36 15.65 13.91 3.92
C GLU A 36 15.62 12.39 3.78
N GLN A 37 14.41 11.81 3.77
CA GLN A 37 14.24 10.38 3.56
C GLN A 37 14.48 10.08 2.08
N GLN A 38 15.66 9.55 1.75
CA GLN A 38 15.94 9.05 0.41
C GLN A 38 15.06 7.82 0.11
N PHE A 39 14.23 7.97 -0.91
CA PHE A 39 13.45 6.90 -1.52
C PHE A 39 13.96 6.68 -2.94
N ASP A 40 14.06 5.41 -3.32
CA ASP A 40 14.45 5.04 -4.68
C ASP A 40 13.24 5.13 -5.63
N LEU A 41 12.03 4.94 -5.09
CA LEU A 41 10.78 4.98 -5.84
C LEU A 41 9.63 5.51 -4.99
N VAL A 42 8.85 6.42 -5.55
CA VAL A 42 7.64 6.95 -4.90
C VAL A 42 6.44 6.62 -5.79
N VAL A 43 5.48 5.88 -5.23
CA VAL A 43 4.20 5.59 -5.87
C VAL A 43 3.17 6.58 -5.36
N ILE A 44 2.55 7.32 -6.28
CA ILE A 44 1.43 8.20 -5.98
C ILE A 44 0.13 7.46 -6.33
N GLY A 45 -0.67 7.16 -5.31
CA GLY A 45 -1.92 6.43 -5.44
C GLY A 45 -1.80 4.95 -5.08
N SER A 46 -2.70 4.48 -4.23
CA SER A 46 -2.82 3.11 -3.74
C SER A 46 -3.94 2.34 -4.44
N GLY A 47 -4.17 2.60 -5.73
CA GLY A 47 -5.08 1.78 -6.55
C GLY A 47 -4.50 0.40 -6.84
N PRO A 48 -5.23 -0.50 -7.53
CA PRO A 48 -4.77 -1.85 -7.86
C PRO A 48 -3.45 -1.90 -8.61
N GLY A 49 -3.13 -0.91 -9.45
CA GLY A 49 -1.81 -0.80 -10.05
C GLY A 49 -0.75 -0.25 -9.09
N GLY A 50 -1.11 0.74 -8.27
CA GLY A 50 -0.19 1.47 -7.40
C GLY A 50 0.31 0.64 -6.23
N TYR A 51 -0.59 0.04 -5.44
CA TYR A 51 -0.13 -0.77 -4.30
C TYR A 51 0.61 -2.03 -4.76
N VAL A 52 0.24 -2.63 -5.90
CA VAL A 52 0.95 -3.80 -6.46
C VAL A 52 2.35 -3.41 -6.92
N ALA A 53 2.50 -2.27 -7.61
CA ALA A 53 3.80 -1.75 -8.02
C ALA A 53 4.68 -1.44 -6.80
N ALA A 54 4.13 -0.82 -5.77
CA ALA A 54 4.84 -0.51 -4.53
C ALA A 54 5.33 -1.79 -3.83
N ILE A 55 4.46 -2.80 -3.69
CA ILE A 55 4.83 -4.09 -3.10
C ILE A 55 5.89 -4.80 -3.93
N LYS A 56 5.76 -4.79 -5.26
CA LYS A 56 6.74 -5.45 -6.12
C LYS A 56 8.11 -4.77 -6.07
N ALA A 57 8.13 -3.45 -6.05
CA ALA A 57 9.36 -2.68 -5.89
C ALA A 57 10.02 -2.92 -4.52
N ALA A 58 9.23 -3.05 -3.45
CA ALA A 58 9.73 -3.43 -2.13
C ALA A 58 10.30 -4.86 -2.10
N GLN A 59 9.69 -5.81 -2.83
CA GLN A 59 10.24 -7.16 -2.99
C GLN A 59 11.55 -7.19 -3.77
N LEU A 60 11.75 -6.26 -4.71
CA LEU A 60 13.01 -6.08 -5.43
C LEU A 60 14.09 -5.39 -4.57
N GLY A 61 13.77 -5.02 -3.33
CA GLY A 61 14.70 -4.40 -2.39
C GLY A 61 14.81 -2.87 -2.50
N LEU A 62 13.95 -2.24 -3.30
CA LEU A 62 13.91 -0.77 -3.42
C LEU A 62 13.21 -0.16 -2.21
N LYS A 63 13.72 0.99 -1.72
CA LYS A 63 13.03 1.77 -0.68
C LYS A 63 11.88 2.54 -1.32
N THR A 64 10.68 2.00 -1.17
CA THR A 64 9.48 2.56 -1.82
C THR A 64 8.55 3.25 -0.84
N ALA A 65 8.13 4.47 -1.18
CA ALA A 65 7.07 5.19 -0.48
C ALA A 65 5.78 5.16 -1.31
N CYS A 66 4.65 4.85 -0.69
CA CYS A 66 3.34 4.95 -1.31
C CYS A 66 2.57 6.11 -0.66
N VAL A 67 2.09 7.06 -1.46
CA VAL A 67 1.35 8.24 -1.01
C VAL A 67 -0.10 8.12 -1.45
N GLU A 68 -1.04 8.22 -0.52
CA GLU A 68 -2.47 8.20 -0.81
C GLU A 68 -3.15 9.42 -0.16
N LYS A 69 -4.08 10.03 -0.91
CA LYS A 69 -4.87 11.18 -0.40
C LYS A 69 -6.05 10.73 0.46
N ASN A 70 -6.62 9.57 0.12
CA ASN A 70 -7.81 9.04 0.77
C ASN A 70 -7.49 8.45 2.15
N ALA A 71 -8.52 8.34 3.01
CA ALA A 71 -8.34 7.77 4.33
C ALA A 71 -8.05 6.27 4.32
N THR A 72 -8.54 5.58 3.28
CA THR A 72 -8.39 4.14 3.06
C THR A 72 -7.49 3.88 1.84
N TYR A 73 -6.74 2.79 1.90
CA TYR A 73 -5.94 2.30 0.77
C TYR A 73 -6.81 1.49 -0.19
N GLY A 74 -6.30 1.19 -1.39
CA GLY A 74 -6.97 0.34 -2.38
C GLY A 74 -7.65 1.10 -3.52
N GLY A 75 -7.64 2.45 -3.47
CA GLY A 75 -8.14 3.32 -4.53
C GLY A 75 -9.59 3.05 -4.92
N THR A 76 -9.93 3.31 -6.18
CA THR A 76 -11.31 3.20 -6.68
C THR A 76 -11.84 1.77 -6.61
N CYS A 77 -11.07 0.77 -7.07
CA CYS A 77 -11.57 -0.60 -7.20
C CYS A 77 -12.05 -1.19 -5.88
N LEU A 78 -11.32 -0.95 -4.79
CA LEU A 78 -11.66 -1.48 -3.47
C LEU A 78 -12.75 -0.67 -2.78
N ASN A 79 -12.72 0.66 -2.88
CA ASN A 79 -13.63 1.51 -2.10
C ASN A 79 -14.97 1.80 -2.79
N VAL A 80 -14.97 2.07 -4.10
CA VAL A 80 -16.16 2.56 -4.83
C VAL A 80 -16.30 1.98 -6.24
N GLY A 81 -15.62 0.88 -6.53
CA GLY A 81 -15.50 0.34 -7.87
C GLY A 81 -15.91 -1.12 -7.95
N CYS A 82 -15.04 -1.93 -8.55
CA CYS A 82 -15.34 -3.31 -8.90
C CYS A 82 -15.77 -4.17 -7.70
N ILE A 83 -15.14 -4.01 -6.52
CA ILE A 83 -15.43 -4.85 -5.35
C ILE A 83 -16.87 -4.62 -4.83
N PRO A 84 -17.31 -3.40 -4.50
CA PRO A 84 -18.69 -3.19 -4.05
C PRO A 84 -19.72 -3.52 -5.13
N SER A 85 -19.45 -3.21 -6.41
CA SER A 85 -20.37 -3.57 -7.49
C SER A 85 -20.53 -5.08 -7.65
N LYS A 86 -19.44 -5.85 -7.55
CA LYS A 86 -19.51 -7.31 -7.64
C LYS A 86 -20.16 -7.94 -6.41
N ALA A 87 -19.96 -7.37 -5.22
CA ALA A 87 -20.64 -7.82 -4.01
C ALA A 87 -22.17 -7.67 -4.12
N MET A 88 -22.65 -6.53 -4.62
CA MET A 88 -24.08 -6.31 -4.82
C MET A 88 -24.68 -7.26 -5.87
N LEU A 89 -24.00 -7.44 -7.01
CA LEU A 89 -24.46 -8.35 -8.06
C LEU A 89 -24.53 -9.82 -7.58
N HIS A 90 -23.57 -10.23 -6.75
CA HIS A 90 -23.57 -11.57 -6.17
C HIS A 90 -24.75 -11.76 -5.22
N ASN A 91 -25.01 -10.79 -4.34
CA ASN A 91 -26.15 -10.84 -3.43
C ASN A 91 -27.47 -10.90 -4.18
N SER A 92 -27.66 -10.09 -5.23
CA SER A 92 -28.86 -10.17 -6.06
C SER A 92 -29.07 -11.60 -6.59
N HIS A 93 -28.03 -12.23 -7.14
CA HIS A 93 -28.13 -13.61 -7.63
C HIS A 93 -28.55 -14.63 -6.56
N LEU A 94 -28.32 -14.36 -5.27
CA LEU A 94 -28.74 -15.24 -4.17
C LEU A 94 -30.21 -15.03 -3.76
N PHE A 95 -30.83 -13.92 -4.13
CA PHE A 95 -32.22 -13.58 -3.79
C PHE A 95 -33.22 -13.83 -4.94
N HIS A 96 -32.78 -14.42 -6.06
CA HIS A 96 -33.63 -14.86 -7.17
C HIS A 96 -33.76 -16.38 -7.15
#